data_AF-A0A7C3TED9-F1
#
_entry.id   AF-A0A7C3TED9-F1
#
_cell.length_a   1.000
_cell.length_b   1.000
_cell.length_c   1.000
_cell.angle_alpha   90.00
_cell.angle_beta   90.00
_cell.angle_gamma   90.00
#
_symmetry.space_group_name_H-M   'P 1'
#
loop_
_entity.id
_entity.type
_entity.pdbx_description
1 polymer ?
#
loop_
_entity_poly.entity_id
_entity_poly.type
_entity_poly.pdbx_seq_one_letter_code
_entity_poly.pdbx_strand_id
1 'polypeptide(L)' 'VGDTVAVPGKVLGSGRINHKITIAALGFSSTALKRITSAGGRCITIRKLLEENPRGSNVKIIR' A
#
# COMPACT_ATOMS: atom_id res chain seq x y z
N VAL A 1 14.83 -1.40 -4.84
CA VAL A 1 13.67 -2.31 -4.81
C VAL A 1 12.68 -1.73 -3.82
N GLY A 2 11.47 -1.37 -4.25
CA GLY A 2 10.46 -0.80 -3.33
C GLY A 2 9.56 -1.90 -2.79
N ASP A 3 9.25 -1.86 -1.48
CA ASP A 3 8.34 -2.82 -0.85
C ASP A 3 6.91 -2.64 -1.38
N THR A 4 6.25 -3.76 -1.67
CA THR A 4 4.82 -3.79 -2.01
C THR A 4 4.06 -4.55 -0.94
N VAL A 5 3.06 -3.90 -0.36
CA VAL A 5 2.26 -4.45 0.73
C VAL A 5 0.80 -4.51 0.32
N ALA A 6 0.14 -5.64 0.56
CA ALA A 6 -1.29 -5.81 0.35
C ALA A 6 -2.02 -5.91 1.70
N VAL A 7 -3.08 -5.14 1.84
CA VAL A 7 -3.95 -5.11 3.04
C VAL A 7 -5.37 -5.45 2.62
N PRO A 8 -5.91 -6.61 3.02
CA PRO A 8 -7.29 -6.99 2.74
C PRO A 8 -8.28 -6.24 3.66
N GLY A 9 -8.21 -4.90 3.66
CA GLY A 9 -8.96 -4.05 4.57
C GLY A 9 -8.70 -2.56 4.34
N LYS A 10 -9.06 -1.75 5.34
CA LYS A 10 -8.87 -0.30 5.32
C LYS A 10 -7.55 0.08 6.00
N VAL A 11 -6.70 0.82 5.30
CA VAL A 11 -5.43 1.31 5.84
C VAL A 11 -5.65 2.60 6.62
N LEU A 12 -5.16 2.61 7.86
CA LEU A 12 -5.23 3.75 8.77
C LEU A 12 -3.88 4.45 8.90
N GLY A 13 -3.91 5.72 9.28
CA GLY A 13 -2.72 6.58 9.32
C GLY A 13 -1.94 6.55 10.63
N SER A 14 -1.96 5.46 11.40
CA SER A 14 -1.31 5.41 12.73
C SER A 14 0.19 5.05 12.66
N GLY A 15 0.64 4.41 11.57
CA GLY A 15 2.02 3.96 11.40
C GLY A 15 3.03 5.05 11.01
N ARG A 16 4.32 4.73 11.17
CA ARG A 16 5.45 5.49 10.60
C ARG A 16 5.88 4.85 9.29
N ILE A 17 6.08 5.69 8.26
CA ILE A 17 6.59 5.29 6.95
C ILE A 17 7.96 5.98 6.79
N ASN A 18 9.03 5.20 6.72
CA ASN A 18 10.41 5.70 6.68
C ASN A 18 11.11 5.47 5.33
N HIS A 19 10.40 4.90 4.36
CA HIS A 19 10.90 4.60 3.02
C HIS A 19 9.74 4.59 2.02
N LYS A 20 10.06 4.59 0.72
CA LYS A 20 9.05 4.52 -0.35
C LYS A 20 8.42 3.13 -0.38
N ILE A 21 7.11 3.08 -0.14
CA ILE A 21 6.34 1.84 -0.11
C ILE A 21 5.11 1.95 -1.02
N THR A 22 4.78 0.86 -1.70
CA THR A 22 3.53 0.73 -2.45
C THR A 22 2.54 -0.07 -1.60
N ILE A 23 1.38 0.50 -1.29
CA ILE A 23 0.36 -0.15 -0.48
C ILE A 23 -0.87 -0.37 -1.35
N ALA A 24 -1.31 -1.62 -1.45
CA ALA A 24 -2.53 -2.06 -2.08
C ALA A 24 -3.58 -2.38 -1.02
N ALA A 25 -4.73 -1.71 -1.04
CA ALA A 25 -5.79 -1.96 -0.05
C ALA A 25 -7.20 -1.87 -0.63
N LEU A 26 -8.20 -2.31 0.14
CA LEU A 26 -9.62 -2.11 -0.18
C LEU A 26 -10.05 -0.66 0.03
N GLY A 27 -9.40 0.03 0.96
CA GLY A 27 -9.64 1.45 1.19
C GLY A 27 -8.54 2.09 2.03
N PHE A 28 -8.50 3.41 2.00
CA PHE A 28 -7.54 4.21 2.78
C PHE A 28 -8.30 5.30 3.54
N SER A 29 -7.87 5.61 4.75
CA SER A 29 -8.28 6.84 5.42
C SER A 29 -7.53 8.05 4.83
N SER A 30 -8.15 9.23 4.90
CA SER A 30 -7.55 10.48 4.40
C SER A 30 -6.17 10.76 4.99
N THR A 31 -5.99 10.46 6.29
CA THR A 31 -4.70 10.58 6.99
C THR A 31 -3.65 9.59 6.45
N ALA A 32 -4.07 8.37 6.09
CA ALA A 32 -3.16 7.37 5.53
C ALA A 32 -2.68 7.81 4.14
N LEU A 33 -3.59 8.23 3.26
CA LEU A 33 -3.24 8.74 1.93
C LEU A 33 -2.23 9.89 2.02
N LYS A 34 -2.49 10.89 2.86
CA LYS A 34 -1.56 12.01 3.07
C LYS A 34 -0.18 11.54 3.52
N ARG A 35 -0.11 10.64 4.51
CA ARG A 35 1.18 10.14 5.02
C ARG A 35 1.94 9.34 3.97
N ILE A 36 1.26 8.47 3.24
CA ILE A 36 1.89 7.61 2.22
C ILE A 36 2.43 8.46 1.08
N THR A 37 1.61 9.39 0.55
CA THR A 37 2.03 10.31 -0.52
C THR A 37 3.15 11.24 -0.05
N SER A 38 3.09 11.74 1.19
CA SER A 38 4.14 12.58 1.77
C SER A 38 5.47 11.85 1.96
N ALA A 39 5.43 10.52 2.14
CA ALA A 39 6.63 9.68 2.19
C ALA A 39 7.15 9.28 0.79
N GLY A 40 6.52 9.77 -0.29
CA GLY A 40 6.83 9.37 -1.67
C GLY A 40 6.42 7.93 -2.00
N GLY A 41 5.52 7.36 -1.22
CA GLY A 41 4.91 6.06 -1.46
C GLY A 41 3.69 6.15 -2.40
N ARG A 42 3.16 4.99 -2.78
CA ARG A 42 2.04 4.89 -3.72
C ARG A 42 0.88 4.12 -3.10
N CYS A 43 -0.32 4.69 -3.17
CA CYS A 43 -1.55 4.00 -2.76
C CYS A 43 -2.25 3.47 -4.00
N ILE A 44 -2.52 2.17 -4.04
CA ILE A 44 -3.25 1.52 -5.12
C ILE A 44 -4.35 0.62 -4.55
N THR A 45 -5.29 0.20 -5.39
CA THR A 45 -6.28 -0.81 -5.01
C THR A 45 -5.71 -2.21 -5.22
N ILE A 46 -6.25 -3.20 -4.50
CA ILE A 46 -5.88 -4.61 -4.70
C ILE A 46 -6.09 -5.05 -6.15
N ARG A 47 -7.16 -4.55 -6.80
CA ARG A 47 -7.43 -4.82 -8.22
C ARG A 47 -6.30 -4.32 -9.12
N LYS A 48 -5.82 -3.09 -8.89
CA LYS A 48 -4.69 -2.53 -9.63
C LYS A 48 -3.39 -3.29 -9.38
N LEU A 49 -3.18 -3.78 -8.16
CA LEU A 49 -2.03 -4.63 -7.84
C LEU A 49 -2.05 -5.94 -8.64
N LEU A 50 -3.22 -6.55 -8.81
CA LEU A 50 -3.37 -7.77 -9.62
C LEU A 50 -3.15 -7.51 -11.12
N GLU A 51 -3.55 -6.34 -11.62
CA GLU A 51 -3.28 -5.93 -13.00
C GLU A 51 -1.77 -5.73 -13.26
N GLU A 52 -1.08 -5.04 -12.35
CA GLU A 52 0.36 -4.72 -12.48
C GLU A 52 1.26 -5.91 -12.11
N ASN A 53 0.83 -6.75 -11.17
CA ASN A 53 1.58 -7.90 -10.66
C ASN A 53 0.67 -9.13 -10.51
N PRO A 54 0.26 -9.75 -11.64
CA PRO A 54 -0.66 -10.89 -11.63
C PRO A 54 -0.08 -12.13 -10.94
N ARG A 55 1.26 -12.25 -10.86
CA ARG A 55 1.94 -13.35 -10.14
C ARG A 55 2.02 -13.13 -8.63
N GLY A 56 1.72 -11.93 -8.13
CA GLY A 56 1.83 -11.59 -6.71
C GLY A 56 3.25 -11.73 -6.14
N SER A 57 4.28 -11.68 -6.99
CA SER A 57 5.67 -11.87 -6.56
C SER A 57 6.17 -10.65 -5.78
N ASN A 58 6.93 -10.86 -4.70
CA ASN A 58 7.44 -9.79 -3.82
C ASN A 58 6.34 -8.92 -3.17
N VAL A 59 5.14 -9.49 -2.92
CA VAL A 59 4.06 -8.83 -2.18
C VAL A 59 4.03 -9.37 -0.75
N LYS A 60 4.08 -8.46 0.24
CA LYS A 60 3.85 -8.80 1.65
C LYS A 60 2.39 -8.56 2.00
N ILE A 61 1.71 -9.57 2.51
CA ILE A 61 0.33 -9.43 2.98
C ILE A 61 0.36 -9.15 4.48
N ILE A 62 -0.28 -8.07 4.91
CA ILE A 62 -0.42 -7.72 6.33
C ILE A 62 -1.88 -7.81 6.76
N ARG A 63 -2.11 -8.24 7.99
CA ARG A 63 -3.43 -8.34 8.63
C ARG A 63 -3.48 -7.45 9.85
#